data_AF-A0A7Y0KEJ9-F1
#
_entry.id   AF-A0A7Y0KEJ9-F1
#
_cell.length_a   1.000
_cell.length_b   1.000
_cell.length_c   1.000
_cell.angle_alpha   90.00
_cell.angle_beta   90.00
_cell.angle_gamma   90.00
#
_symmetry.space_group_name_H-M   'P 1'
#
loop_
_entity.id
_entity.type
_entity.pdbx_description
1 polymer ?
#
loop_
_entity_poly.entity_id
_entity_poly.type
_entity_poly.pdbx_seq_one_letter_code
_entity_poly.pdbx_strand_id
1 'polypeptide(L)'
;MRGPGWTSEALLTLDALVDGPVHPPFSVDAALELALARPLPVRTQRRVVAVVGATGTADVARVLAWAAEHDIEVVVLGVGGGHAARSGDRPVVALSLTRADRTVADPARGTVRAGVGAAWAAVRRVAVDAAPRPSTAFARPGTVAAALGATTLRGATVVTGDGVVHTLPGPGCATELWWALRAHPGAVGVVTAVVLDARYTTAVMPRERTAAAELLRLVQLSRRHDPAGLLGVPHPL
;
A
#
# COMPACT_ATOMS: atom_id res chain seq x y z
N MET A 1 -18.58 -21.81 -7.36
CA MET A 1 -17.48 -22.55 -6.69
C MET A 1 -16.44 -22.84 -7.77
N ARG A 2 -15.19 -22.38 -7.62
CA ARG A 2 -14.14 -22.65 -8.60
C ARG A 2 -13.68 -24.12 -8.45
N GLY A 3 -13.37 -24.77 -9.56
CA GLY A 3 -13.04 -26.20 -9.58
C GLY A 3 -11.73 -26.53 -8.83
N PRO A 4 -11.53 -27.80 -8.47
CA PRO A 4 -10.25 -28.27 -7.95
C PRO A 4 -9.15 -28.00 -9.00
N GLY A 5 -8.14 -27.22 -8.62
CA GLY A 5 -7.05 -26.79 -9.52
C GLY A 5 -6.94 -25.28 -9.71
N TRP A 6 -8.00 -24.52 -9.42
CA TRP A 6 -7.99 -23.07 -9.62
C TRP A 6 -6.91 -22.34 -8.80
N THR A 7 -6.59 -22.80 -7.58
CA THR A 7 -5.51 -22.21 -6.78
C THR A 7 -4.15 -22.35 -7.47
N SER A 8 -3.87 -23.49 -8.11
CA SER A 8 -2.62 -23.70 -8.84
C SER A 8 -2.54 -22.82 -10.08
N GLU A 9 -3.65 -22.68 -10.81
CA GLU A 9 -3.75 -21.76 -11.94
C GLU A 9 -3.54 -20.30 -11.52
N ALA A 10 -4.15 -19.88 -10.40
CA ALA A 10 -3.97 -18.54 -9.84
C ALA A 10 -2.51 -18.27 -9.46
N LEU A 11 -1.83 -19.24 -8.84
CA LEU A 11 -0.41 -19.12 -8.48
C LEU A 11 0.46 -18.97 -9.73
N LEU A 12 0.30 -19.84 -10.73
CA LEU A 12 1.09 -19.79 -11.97
C LEU A 12 0.85 -18.50 -12.75
N THR A 13 -0.41 -18.06 -12.83
CA THR A 13 -0.76 -16.82 -13.53
C THR A 13 -0.16 -15.62 -12.84
N LEU A 14 -0.30 -15.51 -11.51
CA LEU A 14 0.29 -14.42 -10.75
C LEU A 14 1.81 -14.42 -10.83
N ASP A 15 2.45 -15.58 -10.71
CA ASP A 15 3.92 -15.75 -10.79
C ASP A 15 4.47 -15.27 -12.14
N ALA A 16 3.74 -15.50 -13.23
CA ALA A 16 4.09 -15.00 -14.56
C ALA A 16 3.81 -13.48 -14.75
N LEU A 17 2.95 -12.89 -13.93
CA LEU A 17 2.55 -11.49 -14.04
C LEU A 17 3.46 -10.54 -13.25
N VAL A 18 3.95 -10.94 -12.08
CA VAL A 18 4.69 -10.06 -11.18
C VAL A 18 6.18 -10.36 -11.17
N ASP A 19 6.98 -9.34 -10.85
CA ASP A 19 8.43 -9.49 -10.69
C ASP A 19 8.81 -10.01 -9.29
N GLY A 20 7.92 -9.82 -8.30
CA GLY A 20 8.06 -10.33 -6.94
C GLY A 20 7.61 -11.79 -6.76
N PRO A 21 7.99 -12.46 -5.66
CA PRO A 21 7.63 -13.84 -5.44
C PRO A 21 6.13 -14.04 -5.17
N VAL A 22 5.61 -15.17 -5.63
CA VAL A 22 4.24 -15.63 -5.36
C VAL A 22 4.30 -16.94 -4.60
N HIS A 23 3.65 -16.98 -3.44
CA HIS A 23 3.72 -18.11 -2.52
C HIS A 23 2.36 -18.77 -2.31
N PRO A 24 2.31 -20.12 -2.25
CA PRO A 24 1.14 -20.84 -1.76
C PRO A 24 0.81 -20.46 -0.31
N PRO A 25 -0.48 -20.35 0.07
CA PRO A 25 -0.91 -19.80 1.37
C PRO A 25 -0.40 -20.55 2.61
N PHE A 26 -0.02 -21.83 2.47
CA PHE A 26 0.46 -22.68 3.56
C PHE A 26 1.95 -23.02 3.46
N SER A 27 2.70 -22.25 2.67
CA SER A 27 4.16 -22.39 2.57
C SER A 27 4.87 -21.61 3.69
N VAL A 28 6.11 -22.00 4.00
CA VAL A 28 6.96 -21.29 4.96
C VAL A 28 7.20 -19.85 4.49
N ASP A 29 7.45 -19.65 3.20
CA ASP A 29 7.70 -18.32 2.64
C ASP A 29 6.47 -17.41 2.73
N ALA A 30 5.27 -17.94 2.49
CA ALA A 30 4.03 -17.21 2.73
C ALA A 30 3.87 -16.81 4.20
N ALA A 31 4.24 -17.71 5.13
CA ALA A 31 4.19 -17.39 6.56
C ALA A 31 5.14 -16.25 6.93
N LEU A 32 6.32 -16.16 6.30
CA LEU A 32 7.26 -15.05 6.51
C LEU A 32 6.67 -13.72 6.05
N GLU A 33 6.07 -13.66 4.86
CA GLU A 33 5.41 -12.44 4.35
C GLU A 33 4.22 -12.03 5.24
N LEU A 34 3.44 -13.00 5.73
CA LEU A 34 2.31 -12.75 6.62
C LEU A 34 2.73 -12.29 8.02
N ALA A 35 3.85 -12.80 8.55
CA ALA A 35 4.34 -12.49 9.90
C ALA A 35 4.84 -11.04 10.04
N LEU A 36 5.23 -10.40 8.93
CA LEU A 36 5.70 -9.01 8.90
C LEU A 36 4.55 -7.99 8.94
N ALA A 37 3.30 -8.45 8.89
CA ALA A 37 2.10 -7.62 8.92
C ALA A 37 1.22 -7.94 10.14
N ARG A 38 0.16 -7.12 10.33
CA ARG A 38 -0.88 -7.42 11.30
C ARG A 38 -1.53 -8.77 10.93
N PRO A 39 -1.74 -9.70 11.89
CA PRO A 39 -2.37 -10.97 11.60
C PRO A 39 -3.73 -10.80 10.93
N LEU A 40 -3.94 -11.55 9.83
CA LEU A 40 -5.24 -11.62 9.16
C LEU A 40 -6.25 -12.35 10.06
N PRO A 41 -7.54 -11.96 10.06
CA PRO A 41 -8.58 -12.75 10.70
C PRO A 41 -8.62 -14.18 10.15
N VAL A 42 -8.87 -15.17 11.00
CA VAL A 42 -8.89 -16.60 10.60
C VAL A 42 -9.82 -16.86 9.40
N ARG A 43 -10.97 -16.19 9.34
CA ARG A 43 -11.91 -16.28 8.21
C ARG A 43 -11.31 -15.78 6.90
N THR A 44 -10.46 -14.75 6.96
CA THR A 44 -9.73 -14.24 5.80
C THR A 44 -8.62 -15.20 5.41
N GLN A 45 -7.85 -15.71 6.38
CA GLN A 45 -6.74 -16.66 6.14
C GLN A 45 -7.21 -17.91 5.37
N ARG A 46 -8.38 -18.45 5.71
CA ARG A 46 -8.97 -19.62 5.02
C ARG A 46 -9.34 -19.37 3.56
N ARG A 47 -9.47 -18.10 3.15
CA ARG A 47 -9.79 -17.69 1.78
C ARG A 47 -8.56 -17.27 0.98
N VAL A 48 -7.39 -17.19 1.61
CA VAL A 48 -6.15 -16.81 0.92
C VAL A 48 -5.77 -17.88 -0.08
N VAL A 49 -5.62 -17.49 -1.34
CA VAL A 49 -5.24 -18.39 -2.45
C VAL A 49 -3.80 -18.18 -2.91
N ALA A 50 -3.26 -16.98 -2.69
CA ALA A 50 -1.87 -16.65 -2.95
C ALA A 50 -1.39 -15.54 -2.01
N VAL A 51 -0.11 -15.56 -1.68
CA VAL A 51 0.60 -14.48 -1.01
C VAL A 51 1.63 -13.91 -1.98
N VAL A 52 1.52 -12.63 -2.31
CA VAL A 52 2.40 -11.96 -3.28
C VAL A 52 3.32 -10.99 -2.55
N GLY A 53 4.63 -11.13 -2.72
CA GLY A 53 5.64 -10.19 -2.23
C GLY A 53 5.97 -9.12 -3.27
N ALA A 54 5.15 -8.07 -3.39
CA ALA A 54 5.35 -7.05 -4.41
C ALA A 54 6.65 -6.26 -4.20
N THR A 55 7.42 -6.11 -5.28
CA THR A 55 8.71 -5.40 -5.30
C THR A 55 8.57 -3.92 -5.70
N GLY A 56 7.40 -3.52 -6.20
CA GLY A 56 7.17 -2.15 -6.60
C GLY A 56 5.76 -1.88 -7.11
N THR A 57 5.57 -0.72 -7.72
CA THR A 57 4.27 -0.24 -8.21
C THR A 57 3.69 -1.11 -9.32
N ALA A 58 4.52 -1.66 -10.21
CA ALA A 58 4.06 -2.48 -11.32
C ALA A 58 3.40 -3.78 -10.84
N ASP A 59 4.03 -4.50 -9.90
CA ASP A 59 3.46 -5.71 -9.30
C ASP A 59 2.08 -5.45 -8.70
N VAL A 60 1.95 -4.36 -7.92
CA VAL A 60 0.67 -3.99 -7.29
C VAL A 60 -0.41 -3.71 -8.34
N ALA A 61 -0.10 -2.96 -9.39
CA ALA A 61 -1.05 -2.67 -10.46
C ALA A 61 -1.49 -3.94 -11.20
N ARG A 62 -0.56 -4.85 -11.51
CA ARG A 62 -0.88 -6.13 -12.16
C ARG A 62 -1.71 -7.05 -11.27
N VAL A 63 -1.39 -7.14 -9.98
CA VAL A 63 -2.18 -7.92 -9.01
C VAL A 63 -3.60 -7.37 -8.90
N LEU A 64 -3.77 -6.05 -8.80
CA LEU A 64 -5.10 -5.44 -8.67
C LEU A 64 -5.93 -5.60 -9.95
N ALA A 65 -5.31 -5.42 -11.13
CA ALA A 65 -5.98 -5.65 -12.40
C ALA A 65 -6.42 -7.12 -12.55
N TRP A 66 -5.53 -8.07 -12.24
CA TRP A 66 -5.85 -9.50 -12.25
C TRP A 66 -6.96 -9.84 -11.24
N ALA A 67 -6.88 -9.28 -10.03
CA ALA A 67 -7.90 -9.50 -9.01
C ALA A 67 -9.27 -8.94 -9.43
N ALA A 68 -9.30 -7.79 -10.13
CA ALA A 68 -10.51 -7.21 -10.69
C ALA A 68 -11.16 -8.15 -11.71
N GLU A 69 -10.37 -8.64 -12.65
CA GLU A 69 -10.81 -9.55 -13.72
C GLU A 69 -11.38 -10.85 -13.17
N HIS A 70 -10.79 -11.35 -12.08
CA HIS A 70 -11.17 -12.61 -11.48
C HIS A 70 -12.08 -12.47 -10.24
N ASP A 71 -12.66 -11.30 -9.93
CA ASP A 71 -13.51 -11.09 -8.74
C ASP A 71 -12.86 -11.57 -7.42
N ILE A 72 -11.58 -11.24 -7.24
CA ILE A 72 -10.75 -11.65 -6.10
C ILE A 72 -10.52 -10.47 -5.19
N GLU A 73 -10.67 -10.69 -3.89
CA GLU A 73 -10.38 -9.66 -2.90
C GLU A 73 -8.87 -9.54 -2.66
N VAL A 74 -8.36 -8.32 -2.49
CA VAL A 74 -6.94 -8.08 -2.21
C VAL A 74 -6.78 -7.50 -0.82
N VAL A 75 -6.04 -8.21 0.02
CA VAL A 75 -5.67 -7.73 1.35
C VAL A 75 -4.21 -7.31 1.35
N VAL A 76 -3.98 -6.01 1.50
CA VAL A 76 -2.62 -5.47 1.57
C VAL A 76 -2.03 -5.73 2.96
N LEU A 77 -0.93 -6.47 2.98
CA LEU A 77 -0.11 -6.74 4.15
C LEU A 77 0.89 -5.60 4.32
N GLY A 78 0.73 -4.82 5.39
CA GLY A 78 1.64 -3.71 5.67
C GLY A 78 1.15 -2.77 6.78
N VAL A 79 2.09 -1.96 7.28
CA VAL A 79 1.89 -1.07 8.42
C VAL A 79 1.24 0.24 7.96
N GLY A 80 0.00 0.21 7.49
CA GLY A 80 -0.75 1.41 7.07
C GLY A 80 -2.22 1.38 7.47
N GLY A 81 -2.61 0.38 8.27
CA GLY A 81 -4.00 -0.03 8.41
C GLY A 81 -4.38 -0.91 7.22
N GLY A 82 -3.86 -2.14 7.18
CA GLY A 82 -4.34 -3.14 6.23
C GLY A 82 -5.86 -3.24 6.32
N HIS A 83 -6.54 -3.19 5.18
CA HIS A 83 -7.97 -3.42 5.16
C HIS A 83 -8.20 -4.85 5.59
N ALA A 84 -9.02 -5.03 6.61
CA ALA A 84 -9.59 -6.34 6.82
C ALA A 84 -10.38 -6.67 5.55
N ALA A 85 -10.19 -7.88 5.02
CA ALA A 85 -11.08 -8.40 4.01
C ALA A 85 -12.53 -8.20 4.46
N ARG A 86 -13.40 -7.81 3.53
CA ARG A 86 -14.84 -7.80 3.72
C ARG A 86 -15.27 -9.16 4.25
N SER A 87 -16.33 -9.11 5.05
CA SER A 87 -17.08 -10.29 5.44
C SER A 87 -17.83 -10.82 4.22
N GLY A 88 -17.11 -11.47 3.31
CA GLY A 88 -17.66 -12.11 2.11
C GLY A 88 -16.98 -13.44 1.84
N ASP A 89 -17.44 -14.11 0.79
CA ASP A 89 -16.97 -15.43 0.37
C ASP A 89 -15.95 -15.38 -0.78
N ARG A 90 -15.53 -14.17 -1.19
CA ARG A 90 -14.53 -14.01 -2.25
C ARG A 90 -13.19 -14.62 -1.83
N PRO A 91 -12.48 -15.30 -2.76
CA PRO A 91 -11.09 -15.68 -2.56
C PRO A 91 -10.23 -14.44 -2.33
N VAL A 92 -9.11 -14.60 -1.63
CA VAL A 92 -8.24 -13.51 -1.20
C VAL A 92 -6.83 -13.68 -1.75
N VAL A 93 -6.26 -12.63 -2.32
CA VAL A 93 -4.81 -12.49 -2.48
C VAL A 93 -4.29 -11.62 -1.35
N ALA A 94 -3.30 -12.12 -0.62
CA ALA A 94 -2.59 -11.33 0.36
C ALA A 94 -1.37 -10.67 -0.31
N LEU A 95 -1.32 -9.34 -0.31
CA LEU A 95 -0.33 -8.56 -1.04
C LEU A 95 0.63 -7.85 -0.08
N SER A 96 1.83 -8.40 0.07
CA SER A 96 2.91 -7.82 0.88
C SER A 96 3.67 -6.74 0.12
N LEU A 97 3.95 -5.63 0.80
CA LEU A 97 4.75 -4.51 0.27
C LEU A 97 6.14 -4.43 0.94
N THR A 98 6.52 -5.44 1.72
CA THR A 98 7.80 -5.47 2.47
C THR A 98 9.01 -5.33 1.54
N ARG A 99 8.91 -5.87 0.31
CA ARG A 99 9.94 -5.84 -0.73
C ARG A 99 9.91 -4.58 -1.60
N ALA A 100 8.88 -3.75 -1.49
CA ALA A 100 8.85 -2.44 -2.13
C ALA A 100 9.68 -1.45 -1.29
N ASP A 101 10.99 -1.68 -1.21
CA ASP A 101 11.90 -1.05 -0.24
C ASP A 101 12.94 -0.11 -0.86
N ARG A 102 12.90 0.07 -2.19
CA ARG A 102 13.82 0.93 -2.94
C ARG A 102 13.80 2.37 -2.41
N THR A 103 14.99 2.92 -2.15
CA THR A 103 15.20 4.32 -1.78
C THR A 103 16.12 5.03 -2.76
N VAL A 104 15.80 6.28 -3.11
CA VAL A 104 16.58 7.11 -4.05
C VAL A 104 16.55 8.56 -3.57
N ALA A 105 17.72 9.18 -3.46
CA ALA A 105 17.85 10.62 -3.21
C ALA A 105 17.72 11.42 -4.51
N ASP A 106 17.13 12.60 -4.39
CA ASP A 106 17.14 13.65 -5.40
C ASP A 106 17.82 14.89 -4.78
N PRO A 107 19.13 15.09 -5.03
CA PRO A 107 19.88 16.22 -4.49
C PRO A 107 19.38 17.58 -5.02
N ALA A 108 18.92 17.62 -6.27
CA ALA A 108 18.44 18.85 -6.89
C ALA A 108 17.16 19.35 -6.21
N ARG A 109 16.27 18.43 -5.83
CA ARG A 109 15.02 18.76 -5.11
C ARG A 109 15.14 18.70 -3.59
N GLY A 110 16.25 18.18 -3.06
CA GLY A 110 16.43 17.95 -1.63
C GLY A 110 15.41 16.97 -1.06
N THR A 111 15.07 15.92 -1.82
CA THR A 111 14.04 14.95 -1.46
C THR A 111 14.56 13.52 -1.50
N VAL A 112 13.86 12.61 -0.83
CA VAL A 112 14.08 11.17 -0.93
C VAL A 112 12.80 10.49 -1.39
N ARG A 113 12.87 9.72 -2.47
CA ARG A 113 11.81 8.79 -2.87
C ARG A 113 12.07 7.45 -2.17
N ALA A 114 11.07 6.93 -1.49
CA ALA A 114 11.16 5.66 -0.78
C ALA A 114 9.93 4.80 -1.08
N GLY A 115 10.15 3.52 -1.39
CA GLY A 115 9.09 2.53 -1.35
C GLY A 115 8.53 2.36 0.07
N VAL A 116 7.26 2.00 0.20
CA VAL A 116 6.62 1.93 1.54
C VAL A 116 7.16 0.79 2.42
N GLY A 117 7.76 -0.24 1.81
CA GLY A 117 8.48 -1.31 2.50
C GLY A 117 9.84 -0.89 3.05
N ALA A 118 10.36 0.27 2.62
CA ALA A 118 11.69 0.72 3.00
C ALA A 118 11.79 0.93 4.51
N ALA A 119 12.86 0.40 5.11
CA ALA A 119 13.20 0.72 6.49
C ALA A 119 13.64 2.19 6.62
N TRP A 120 13.24 2.87 7.70
CA TRP A 120 13.66 4.25 7.98
C TRP A 120 15.19 4.42 8.01
N ALA A 121 15.91 3.39 8.48
CA ALA A 121 17.37 3.37 8.45
C ALA A 121 17.94 3.44 7.01
N ALA A 122 17.30 2.80 6.03
CA ALA A 122 17.71 2.87 4.62
C ALA A 122 17.41 4.25 4.03
N VAL A 123 16.26 4.84 4.36
CA VAL A 123 15.92 6.23 3.99
C VAL A 123 16.95 7.20 4.54
N ARG A 124 17.29 7.10 5.82
CA ARG A 124 18.29 7.95 6.48
C ARG A 124 19.66 7.87 5.82
N ARG A 125 20.10 6.66 5.44
CA ARG A 125 21.40 6.47 4.75
C ARG A 125 21.46 7.21 3.43
N VAL A 126 20.39 7.15 2.62
CA VAL A 126 20.35 7.80 1.31
C VAL A 126 20.05 9.30 1.42
N ALA A 127 19.41 9.75 2.49
CA ALA A 127 19.06 11.15 2.67
C ALA A 127 20.25 12.11 2.76
N VAL A 128 21.44 11.63 3.15
CA VAL A 128 22.67 12.44 3.19
C VAL A 128 23.06 12.99 1.82
N ASP A 129 22.72 12.26 0.75
CA ASP A 129 22.96 12.68 -0.63
C ASP A 129 21.98 13.78 -1.06
N ALA A 130 20.78 13.80 -0.45
CA ALA A 130 19.77 14.83 -0.71
C ALA A 130 19.98 16.11 0.13
N ALA A 131 20.59 15.99 1.31
CA ALA A 131 20.81 17.10 2.23
C ALA A 131 22.04 16.86 3.14
N PRO A 132 22.94 17.85 3.33
CA PRO A 132 24.10 17.72 4.21
C PRO A 132 23.76 17.42 5.68
N ARG A 133 22.56 17.82 6.11
CA ARG A 133 22.02 17.55 7.45
C ARG A 133 20.58 17.03 7.29
N PRO A 134 20.39 15.72 7.06
CA PRO A 134 19.06 15.16 6.87
C PRO A 134 18.17 15.32 8.11
N SER A 135 16.87 15.38 7.87
CA SER A 135 15.85 15.48 8.91
C SER A 135 15.97 14.37 9.95
N THR A 136 15.89 14.74 11.23
CA THR A 136 15.86 13.78 12.34
C THR A 136 14.61 12.92 12.34
N ALA A 137 13.57 13.30 11.56
CA ALA A 137 12.37 12.50 11.35
C ALA A 137 12.67 11.12 10.74
N PHE A 138 13.84 10.92 10.12
CA PHE A 138 14.26 9.64 9.56
C PHE A 138 14.89 8.68 10.59
N ALA A 139 15.06 9.09 11.85
CA ALA A 139 15.57 8.23 12.93
C ALA A 139 14.49 7.33 13.58
N ARG A 140 13.37 7.08 12.86
CA ARG A 140 12.25 6.28 13.36
C ARG A 140 12.52 4.78 13.24
N PRO A 141 11.96 3.94 14.11
CA PRO A 141 11.97 2.49 13.91
C PRO A 141 10.96 2.07 12.82
N GLY A 142 11.13 0.86 12.28
CA GLY A 142 10.19 0.24 11.34
C GLY A 142 10.31 0.76 9.90
N THR A 143 9.21 0.64 9.15
CA THR A 143 9.14 0.99 7.73
C THR A 143 8.45 2.32 7.49
N VAL A 144 8.63 2.86 6.27
CA VAL A 144 8.01 4.09 5.80
C VAL A 144 6.48 4.01 5.85
N ALA A 145 5.89 2.84 5.57
CA ALA A 145 4.44 2.61 5.65
C ALA A 145 3.85 3.09 6.99
N ALA A 146 4.51 2.78 8.11
CA ALA A 146 4.02 3.04 9.47
C ALA A 146 3.80 4.52 9.78
N ALA A 147 4.39 5.41 8.99
CA ALA A 147 4.28 6.85 9.18
C ALA A 147 3.63 7.58 7.99
N LEU A 148 2.89 6.87 7.15
CA LEU A 148 1.98 7.47 6.18
C LEU A 148 0.94 8.34 6.94
N GLY A 149 1.05 9.66 6.76
CA GLY A 149 0.24 10.67 7.46
C GLY A 149 0.94 11.37 8.63
N ALA A 150 2.14 10.93 9.04
CA ALA A 150 2.92 11.49 10.16
C ALA A 150 4.31 11.99 9.75
N THR A 151 4.51 12.35 8.48
CA THR A 151 5.83 12.64 7.89
C THR A 151 5.86 13.91 7.06
N THR A 152 7.06 14.31 6.66
CA THR A 152 7.40 15.35 5.68
C THR A 152 7.00 14.97 4.23
N LEU A 153 5.81 14.38 4.09
CA LEU A 153 5.32 13.84 2.83
C LEU A 153 5.11 14.97 1.82
N ARG A 154 5.93 14.97 0.77
CA ARG A 154 5.85 15.87 -0.38
C ARG A 154 5.04 15.28 -1.52
N GLY A 155 5.03 13.95 -1.65
CA GLY A 155 4.29 13.27 -2.71
C GLY A 155 4.14 11.78 -2.44
N ALA A 156 3.35 11.09 -3.26
CA ALA A 156 3.11 9.67 -3.15
C ALA A 156 2.81 9.02 -4.50
N THR A 157 3.06 7.72 -4.60
CA THR A 157 2.55 6.88 -5.68
C THR A 157 1.52 5.92 -5.09
N VAL A 158 0.30 5.99 -5.61
CA VAL A 158 -0.85 5.20 -5.17
C VAL A 158 -1.36 4.38 -6.35
N VAL A 159 -1.72 3.13 -6.11
CA VAL A 159 -2.41 2.29 -7.10
C VAL A 159 -3.85 2.08 -6.63
N THR A 160 -4.81 2.53 -7.42
CA THR A 160 -6.24 2.42 -7.10
C THR A 160 -6.75 1.00 -7.39
N GLY A 161 -7.94 0.64 -6.88
CA GLY A 161 -8.51 -0.71 -7.01
C GLY A 161 -8.83 -1.12 -8.46
N ASP A 162 -8.94 -0.16 -9.38
CA ASP A 162 -9.00 -0.38 -10.83
C ASP A 162 -7.61 -0.63 -11.47
N GLY A 163 -6.54 -0.70 -10.68
CA GLY A 163 -5.16 -0.91 -11.13
C GLY A 163 -4.47 0.35 -11.67
N VAL A 164 -5.12 1.52 -11.64
CA VAL A 164 -4.55 2.76 -12.17
C VAL A 164 -3.48 3.33 -11.22
N VAL A 165 -2.34 3.72 -11.79
CA VAL A 165 -1.24 4.31 -11.04
C VAL A 165 -1.36 5.83 -11.01
N HIS A 166 -1.48 6.39 -9.81
CA HIS A 166 -1.49 7.83 -9.56
C HIS A 166 -0.17 8.27 -8.94
N THR A 167 0.49 9.25 -9.57
CA THR A 167 1.60 9.99 -8.96
C THR A 167 1.08 11.32 -8.45
N LEU A 168 1.11 11.49 -7.14
CA LEU A 168 0.62 12.67 -6.43
C LEU A 168 1.83 13.52 -6.02
N PRO A 169 2.10 14.65 -6.69
CA PRO A 169 3.27 15.48 -6.42
C PRO A 169 3.11 16.37 -5.17
N GLY A 170 2.00 16.26 -4.43
CA GLY A 170 1.75 17.00 -3.19
C GLY A 170 0.40 17.72 -3.16
N PRO A 171 0.19 18.61 -2.17
CA PRO A 171 -1.02 19.42 -2.08
C PRO A 171 -1.17 20.31 -3.33
N GLY A 172 -2.35 20.27 -3.96
CA GLY A 172 -2.69 21.06 -5.15
C GLY A 172 -2.89 20.25 -6.44
N CYS A 173 -2.49 18.98 -6.48
CA CYS A 173 -2.74 18.07 -7.60
C CYS A 173 -3.68 16.94 -7.16
N ALA A 174 -4.66 16.59 -8.01
CA ALA A 174 -5.69 15.58 -7.71
C ALA A 174 -6.20 15.73 -6.26
N THR A 175 -6.64 16.96 -5.92
CA THR A 175 -6.85 17.42 -4.54
C THR A 175 -7.66 16.45 -3.69
N GLU A 176 -8.66 15.80 -4.29
CA GLU A 176 -9.48 14.79 -3.59
C GLU A 176 -8.68 13.55 -3.20
N LEU A 177 -7.88 12.99 -4.12
CA LEU A 177 -7.08 11.79 -3.87
C LEU A 177 -5.94 12.08 -2.90
N TRP A 178 -5.31 13.26 -3.01
CA TRP A 178 -4.31 13.70 -2.03
C TRP A 178 -4.89 13.89 -0.63
N TRP A 179 -6.05 14.55 -0.53
CA TRP A 179 -6.76 14.71 0.74
C TRP A 179 -7.11 13.35 1.35
N ALA A 180 -7.69 12.45 0.55
CA ALA A 180 -8.11 11.14 1.02
C ALA A 180 -6.94 10.27 1.44
N LEU A 181 -5.83 10.27 0.69
CA LEU A 181 -4.59 9.61 1.05
C LEU A 181 -4.09 10.08 2.43
N ARG A 182 -4.17 11.39 2.70
CA ARG A 182 -3.71 11.97 3.97
C ARG A 182 -4.62 11.60 5.15
N ALA A 183 -5.93 11.61 4.92
CA ALA A 183 -6.91 11.28 5.94
C ALA A 183 -6.90 9.76 6.23
N HIS A 184 -7.03 8.96 5.18
CA HIS A 184 -7.27 7.52 5.19
C HIS A 184 -6.45 6.83 4.07
N PRO A 185 -5.14 6.62 4.24
CA PRO A 185 -4.23 6.19 3.17
C PRO A 185 -4.61 4.88 2.50
N GLY A 186 -5.32 4.00 3.21
CA GLY A 186 -5.83 2.77 2.64
C GLY A 186 -7.10 2.95 1.79
N ALA A 187 -7.99 3.87 2.14
CA ALA A 187 -9.36 3.89 1.61
C ALA A 187 -9.43 4.12 0.09
N VAL A 188 -8.40 4.73 -0.49
CA VAL A 188 -8.38 5.10 -1.91
C VAL A 188 -7.42 4.29 -2.75
N GLY A 189 -6.67 3.35 -2.17
CA GLY A 189 -5.71 2.56 -2.92
C GLY A 189 -4.55 2.03 -2.10
N VAL A 190 -3.58 1.48 -2.81
CA VAL A 190 -2.35 0.93 -2.26
C VAL A 190 -1.21 1.92 -2.48
N VAL A 191 -0.73 2.52 -1.40
CA VAL A 191 0.45 3.41 -1.45
C VAL A 191 1.69 2.54 -1.64
N THR A 192 2.43 2.74 -2.73
CA THR A 192 3.61 1.93 -3.06
C THR A 192 4.91 2.68 -2.87
N ALA A 193 4.90 4.01 -2.99
CA ALA A 193 6.04 4.85 -2.72
C ALA A 193 5.63 6.23 -2.20
N VAL A 194 6.57 6.91 -1.56
CA VAL A 194 6.43 8.28 -1.07
C VAL A 194 7.64 9.13 -1.48
N VAL A 195 7.42 10.43 -1.52
CA VAL A 195 8.47 11.44 -1.64
C VAL A 195 8.51 12.22 -0.34
N LEU A 196 9.68 12.28 0.28
CA LEU A 196 9.92 12.89 1.58
C LEU A 196 10.87 14.08 1.42
N ASP A 197 10.61 15.16 2.15
CA ASP A 197 11.56 16.25 2.26
C ASP A 197 12.75 15.84 3.14
N ALA A 198 13.97 15.99 2.63
CA ALA A 198 15.19 15.61 3.34
C ALA A 198 15.66 16.67 4.35
N ARG A 199 15.24 17.94 4.21
CA ARG A 199 15.72 19.07 5.01
C ARG A 199 14.73 19.50 6.09
N TYR A 200 13.44 19.32 5.85
CA TYR A 200 12.39 19.87 6.72
C TYR A 200 12.23 19.06 8.02
N THR A 201 12.14 19.75 9.16
CA THR A 201 11.87 19.19 10.50
C THR A 201 10.50 19.57 11.04
N THR A 202 9.76 20.46 10.35
CA THR A 202 8.55 21.06 10.91
C THR A 202 7.37 20.10 10.94
N ALA A 203 6.64 20.19 12.05
CA ALA A 203 5.67 19.23 12.52
C ALA A 203 4.61 18.84 11.49
N VAL A 204 4.32 17.55 11.52
CA VAL A 204 3.13 16.90 11.00
C VAL A 204 1.91 17.78 11.30
N MET A 205 1.27 18.30 10.25
CA MET A 205 -0.10 18.80 10.36
C MET A 205 -0.95 17.68 10.97
N PRO A 206 -1.55 17.88 12.16
CA PRO A 206 -2.33 16.85 12.82
C PRO A 206 -3.39 16.30 11.87
N ARG A 207 -3.69 15.00 11.99
CA ARG A 207 -4.88 14.41 11.36
C ARG A 207 -6.08 15.20 11.86
N GLU A 208 -6.73 15.97 10.99
CA GLU A 208 -8.04 16.52 11.30
C GLU A 208 -8.99 15.36 11.54
N ARG A 209 -9.75 15.43 12.64
CA ARG A 209 -10.78 14.44 12.95
C ARG A 209 -11.81 14.50 11.83
N THR A 210 -12.01 13.38 11.16
CA THR A 210 -12.89 13.32 9.99
C THR A 210 -14.35 13.56 10.40
N ALA A 211 -14.96 14.64 9.92
CA ALA A 211 -16.38 14.91 10.14
C ALA A 211 -17.26 13.90 9.37
N ALA A 212 -18.53 13.72 9.75
CA ALA A 212 -19.43 12.77 9.06
C ALA A 212 -19.56 13.06 7.55
N ALA A 213 -19.60 14.35 7.16
CA ALA A 213 -19.63 14.75 5.75
C ALA A 213 -18.37 14.33 4.98
N GLU A 214 -17.21 14.32 5.65
CA GLU A 214 -15.96 13.89 5.07
C GLU A 214 -15.90 12.37 4.89
N LEU A 215 -16.50 11.60 5.80
CA LEU A 215 -16.63 10.14 5.62
C LEU A 215 -17.47 9.81 4.39
N LEU A 216 -18.59 10.51 4.16
CA LEU A 216 -19.40 10.32 2.95
C LEU A 216 -18.61 10.63 1.68
N ARG A 217 -17.86 11.74 1.69
CA ARG A 217 -16.97 12.11 0.59
C ARG A 217 -15.91 11.03 0.32
N LEU A 218 -15.30 10.50 1.38
CA LEU A 218 -14.31 9.43 1.27
C LEU A 218 -14.92 8.17 0.66
N VAL A 219 -16.12 7.76 1.09
CA VAL A 219 -16.81 6.57 0.56
C VAL A 219 -17.11 6.71 -0.92
N GLN A 220 -17.59 7.89 -1.36
CA GLN A 220 -17.84 8.16 -2.78
C GLN A 220 -16.56 8.08 -3.61
N LEU A 221 -15.48 8.71 -3.13
CA LEU A 221 -14.19 8.67 -3.80
C LEU A 221 -13.62 7.25 -3.88
N SER A 222 -13.73 6.50 -2.78
CA SER A 222 -13.27 5.13 -2.71
C SER A 222 -14.01 4.22 -3.70
N ARG A 223 -15.33 4.36 -3.83
CA ARG A 223 -16.12 3.61 -4.84
C ARG A 223 -15.73 3.94 -6.27
N ARG A 224 -15.35 5.20 -6.54
CA ARG A 224 -14.87 5.62 -7.87
C ARG A 224 -13.54 4.93 -8.22
N HIS A 225 -12.66 4.79 -7.24
CA HIS A 225 -11.32 4.24 -7.41
C HIS A 225 -11.22 2.73 -7.12
N ASP A 226 -12.26 2.11 -6.58
CA ASP A 226 -12.37 0.67 -6.35
C ASP A 226 -13.78 0.19 -6.72
N PRO A 227 -14.16 0.26 -8.01
CA PRO A 227 -15.52 -0.06 -8.45
C PRO A 227 -15.88 -1.54 -8.22
N ALA A 228 -14.90 -2.43 -8.30
CA ALA A 228 -15.06 -3.85 -8.02
C ALA A 228 -15.02 -4.19 -6.51
N GLY A 229 -14.64 -3.22 -5.68
CA GLY A 229 -14.60 -3.37 -4.23
C GLY A 229 -13.55 -4.38 -3.74
N LEU A 230 -12.40 -4.41 -4.41
CA LEU A 230 -11.31 -5.36 -4.17
C LEU A 230 -10.53 -5.05 -2.90
N LEU A 231 -10.41 -3.76 -2.55
CA LEU A 231 -9.58 -3.29 -1.44
C LEU A 231 -10.35 -3.22 -0.11
N GLY A 232 -11.59 -3.68 -0.09
CA GLY A 232 -12.36 -3.86 1.14
C GLY A 232 -12.66 -2.57 1.90
N VAL A 233 -12.74 -1.43 1.21
CA VAL A 233 -13.00 -0.12 1.83
C VAL A 233 -14.22 -0.21 2.75
N PRO A 234 -14.12 0.26 4.02
CA PRO A 234 -15.19 0.15 4.98
C PRO A 234 -16.45 0.84 4.46
N HIS A 235 -17.57 0.12 4.54
CA HIS A 235 -18.88 0.75 4.43
C HIS A 235 -19.07 1.70 5.61
N PRO A 236 -19.65 2.90 5.41
CA PRO A 236 -20.13 3.69 6.53
C PRO A 236 -21.17 2.82 7.25
N LEU A 237 -20.95 2.60 8.56
CA LEU A 237 -21.91 1.95 9.45
C LEU A 237 -23.22 2.75 9.50
#